data_AF-A0A957CY07-F1
#
_entry.id   AF-A0A957CY07-F1
#
_cell.length_a   1.000
_cell.length_b   1.000
_cell.length_c   1.000
_cell.angle_alpha   90.00
_cell.angle_beta   90.00
_cell.angle_gamma   90.00
#
_symmetry.space_group_name_H-M   'P 1'
#
loop_
_entity.id
_entity.type
_entity.pdbx_description
1 polymer ?
#
loop_
_entity_poly.entity_id
_entity_poly.type
_entity_poly.pdbx_seq_one_letter_code
_entity_poly.pdbx_strand_id
1 'polypeptide(L)' 'NDLDSLQAYLNGVTLDELMTQLRKKGITQKAFCECIGMTSRHLSAVKSSEKRNRHFHELGAIKLAVLWALEHLGS' A
#
# COMPACT_ATOMS: atom_id res chain seq x y z
N ASN A 1 -7.08 22.10 2.15
CA ASN A 1 -6.37 21.39 1.08
C ASN A 1 -6.38 19.90 1.37
N ASP A 2 -7.27 19.17 0.71
CA ASP A 2 -7.45 17.73 0.86
C ASP A 2 -6.18 16.92 0.49
N LEU A 3 -5.42 17.42 -0.49
CA LEU A 3 -4.17 16.80 -0.96
C LEU A 3 -3.01 16.89 0.05
N ASP A 4 -2.88 18.02 0.77
CA ASP A 4 -1.81 18.19 1.76
C ASP A 4 -2.00 17.22 2.93
N SER A 5 -3.25 17.04 3.36
CA SER A 5 -3.64 16.08 4.39
C SER A 5 -3.42 14.63 3.93
N LEU A 6 -3.78 14.31 2.69
CA LEU A 6 -3.51 13.00 2.10
C LEU A 6 -2.01 12.71 2.02
N GLN A 7 -1.21 13.68 1.57
CA GLN A 7 0.24 13.52 1.48
C GLN A 7 0.88 13.35 2.86
N ALA A 8 0.46 14.14 3.85
CA ALA A 8 0.89 13.97 5.23
C ALA A 8 0.55 12.57 5.77
N TYR A 9 -0.66 12.08 5.49
CA TYR A 9 -1.07 10.73 5.87
C TYR A 9 -0.20 9.65 5.19
N LEU A 10 -0.01 9.73 3.87
CA LEU A 10 0.81 8.78 3.10
C LEU A 10 2.27 8.73 3.59
N ASN A 11 2.81 9.85 4.07
CA ASN A 11 4.14 9.92 4.66
C ASN A 11 4.18 9.33 6.09
N GLY A 12 3.07 9.39 6.83
CA GLY A 12 2.97 8.89 8.20
C GLY A 12 2.65 7.39 8.32
N VAL A 13 2.25 6.73 7.24
CA VAL A 13 1.92 5.30 7.22
C VAL A 13 2.85 4.53 6.29
N THR A 14 3.26 3.32 6.69
CA THR A 14 4.05 2.44 5.83
C THR A 14 3.17 1.53 4.98
N LEU A 15 3.70 1.07 3.84
CA LEU A 15 3.03 0.07 3.03
C LEU A 15 2.82 -1.24 3.80
N ASP A 16 3.69 -1.56 4.75
CA ASP A 16 3.57 -2.76 5.59
C ASP A 16 2.37 -2.68 6.56
N GLU A 17 2.14 -1.52 7.16
CA GLU A 17 0.98 -1.25 8.01
C GLU A 17 -0.33 -1.32 7.20
N LEU A 18 -0.37 -0.70 6.02
CA LEU A 18 -1.53 -0.74 5.14
C LEU A 18 -1.86 -2.18 4.70
N MET A 19 -0.86 -2.97 4.32
CA MET A 19 -1.06 -4.39 3.99
C MET A 19 -1.52 -5.23 5.19
N THR A 20 -1.10 -4.87 6.40
CA THR A 20 -1.59 -5.50 7.63
C THR A 20 -3.07 -5.21 7.86
N GLN A 21 -3.53 -3.99 7.56
CA GLN A 21 -4.94 -3.64 7.62
C GLN A 21 -5.77 -4.42 6.59
N LEU A 22 -5.28 -4.57 5.35
CA LEU A 22 -5.95 -5.39 4.33
C LEU A 22 -6.08 -6.84 4.79
N ARG A 23 -5.03 -7.39 5.41
CA ARG A 23 -5.06 -8.75 5.94
C ARG A 23 -6.10 -8.92 7.04
N LYS A 24 -6.31 -7.91 7.90
CA LYS A 24 -7.38 -7.92 8.91
C LYS A 24 -8.78 -7.94 8.27
N LYS A 25 -8.92 -7.43 7.05
CA LYS A 25 -10.14 -7.52 6.22
C LYS A 25 -10.20 -8.81 5.38
N GLY A 26 -9.33 -9.78 5.62
CA GLY A 26 -9.31 -11.06 4.90
C GLY A 26 -8.60 -11.03 3.54
N ILE A 27 -8.08 -9.87 3.11
CA ILE A 27 -7.41 -9.73 1.82
C ILE A 27 -5.93 -10.08 1.98
N THR A 28 -5.50 -11.15 1.30
CA THR A 28 -4.10 -11.56 1.33
C THR A 28 -3.24 -10.67 0.44
N GLN A 29 -1.94 -10.58 0.74
CA GLN A 29 -0.98 -9.88 -0.12
C GLN A 29 -1.01 -10.41 -1.57
N LYS A 30 -1.17 -11.73 -1.74
CA LYS A 30 -1.25 -12.34 -3.07
C LYS A 30 -2.47 -11.85 -3.84
N ALA A 31 -3.66 -11.91 -3.22
CA ALA A 31 -4.90 -11.48 -3.85
C ALA A 31 -4.89 -9.98 -4.21
N PHE A 32 -4.35 -9.13 -3.33
CA PHE A 32 -4.17 -7.71 -3.64
C PHE A 32 -3.23 -7.50 -4.83
N CYS A 33 -2.06 -8.13 -4.82
CA CYS A 33 -1.10 -8.07 -5.91
C CYS A 33 -1.70 -8.50 -7.25
N GLU A 34 -2.46 -9.60 -7.28
CA GLU A 34 -3.15 -10.08 -8.48
C GLU A 34 -4.18 -9.06 -9.00
N CYS A 35 -4.91 -8.39 -8.10
CA CYS A 35 -5.90 -7.37 -8.46
C CYS A 35 -5.28 -6.15 -9.16
N ILE A 36 -4.08 -5.74 -8.75
CA ILE A 36 -3.39 -4.56 -9.32
C ILE A 36 -2.35 -4.92 -10.40
N GLY A 37 -2.29 -6.18 -10.83
CA GLY A 37 -1.35 -6.62 -11.87
C GLY A 37 0.12 -6.64 -11.45
N MET A 38 0.40 -6.84 -10.15
CA MET A 38 1.74 -6.83 -9.55
C MET A 38 2.13 -8.20 -9.01
N THR A 39 3.42 -8.50 -8.93
CA THR A 39 3.91 -9.68 -8.21
C THR A 39 4.12 -9.41 -6.72
N SER A 40 3.88 -10.42 -5.88
CA SER A 40 4.16 -10.32 -4.43
C SER A 40 5.65 -10.04 -4.14
N ARG A 41 6.56 -10.49 -5.01
CA ARG A 41 7.99 -10.18 -4.94
C ARG A 41 8.26 -8.68 -5.14
N HIS A 42 7.62 -8.05 -6.13
CA HIS A 42 7.73 -6.61 -6.36
C HIS A 42 7.25 -5.82 -5.15
N LEU A 43 6.09 -6.17 -4.61
CA LEU A 43 5.57 -5.51 -3.40
C LEU A 43 6.54 -5.62 -2.22
N SER A 44 7.15 -6.80 -2.01
CA SER A 44 8.17 -6.99 -0.97
C SER A 44 9.43 -6.13 -1.21
N ALA A 45 9.83 -5.93 -2.47
CA ALA A 45 10.94 -5.04 -2.80
C ALA A 45 10.62 -3.57 -2.48
N VAL A 46 9.39 -3.13 -2.80
CA VAL A 46 8.89 -1.79 -2.47
C VAL A 46 8.89 -1.59 -0.95
N LYS A 47 8.31 -2.53 -0.18
CA LYS A 47 8.32 -2.48 1.30
C LYS A 47 9.74 -2.38 1.88
N SER A 48 10.66 -3.19 1.36
CA SER A 48 12.06 -3.18 1.81
C SER A 48 12.76 -1.87 1.45
N SER A 49 12.40 -1.25 0.33
CA SER A 49 12.94 0.04 -0.07
C SER A 49 12.41 1.19 0.78
N GLU A 50 11.11 1.20 1.06
CA GLU A 50 10.48 2.16 1.96
C GLU A 50 11.14 2.16 3.34
N LYS A 51 11.33 0.98 3.94
CA LYS A 51 12.02 0.84 5.25
C LYS A 51 13.46 1.37 5.24
N ARG A 52 14.10 1.45 4.07
CA ARG A 52 15.46 1.98 3.88
C ARG A 52 15.49 3.44 3.42
N ASN A 53 14.35 4.13 3.44
CA ASN A 53 14.18 5.50 2.94
C ASN A 53 14.72 5.69 1.51
N ARG A 54 14.62 4.63 0.68
CA ARG A 54 15.02 4.67 -0.73
C ARG A 54 13.80 4.96 -1.58
N HIS A 55 13.93 5.97 -2.44
CA HIS A 55 12.86 6.39 -3.35
C HIS A 55 12.38 5.24 -4.23
N PHE A 56 11.10 4.90 -4.11
CA PHE A 56 10.35 4.17 -5.12
C PHE A 56 9.30 5.10 -5.67
N HIS A 57 9.38 5.43 -6.95
CA HIS A 57 8.43 6.33 -7.61
C HIS A 57 6.98 5.79 -7.52
N GLU A 58 6.83 4.47 -7.40
CA GLU A 58 5.53 3.80 -7.30
C GLU A 58 4.97 3.74 -5.89
N LEU A 59 5.75 4.08 -4.84
CA LEU A 59 5.33 3.89 -3.45
C LEU A 59 4.01 4.60 -3.12
N GLY A 60 3.87 5.86 -3.54
CA GLY A 60 2.65 6.63 -3.33
C GLY A 60 1.45 5.99 -4.03
N ALA A 61 1.61 5.59 -5.30
CA ALA A 61 0.56 4.95 -6.07
C ALA A 61 0.11 3.61 -5.44
N ILE A 62 1.05 2.82 -4.93
CA ILE A 62 0.74 1.54 -4.27
C ILE A 62 0.00 1.77 -2.96
N LYS A 63 0.41 2.75 -2.14
CA LYS A 63 -0.31 3.10 -0.90
C LYS A 63 -1.74 3.54 -1.20
N LEU A 64 -1.94 4.35 -2.25
CA LEU A 64 -3.27 4.77 -2.70
C LEU A 64 -4.12 3.57 -3.15
N ALA A 65 -3.55 2.64 -3.91
CA ALA A 65 -4.25 1.42 -4.30
C ALA A 65 -4.67 0.57 -3.09
N VAL A 66 -3.81 0.48 -2.06
CA VAL A 66 -4.17 -0.20 -0.82
C VAL A 66 -5.28 0.54 -0.07
N LEU A 67 -5.24 1.87 0.00
CA LEU A 67 -6.30 2.67 0.65
C LEU A 67 -7.64 2.48 -0.04
N TRP A 68 -7.66 2.53 -1.37
CA TRP A 68 -8.87 2.25 -2.14
C TRP A 68 -9.42 0.85 -1.84
N ALA A 69 -8.54 -0.16 -1.81
CA ALA A 69 -8.91 -1.53 -1.47
C ALA A 69 -9.45 -1.66 -0.03
N LEU A 70 -8.86 -0.94 0.94
CA LEU A 70 -9.32 -0.91 2.32
C LEU A 70 -10.74 -0.33 2.43
N GLU A 71 -11.04 0.69 1.64
CA GLU A 71 -12.35 1.34 1.62
C GLU A 71 -13.41 0.47 0.91
N HIS A 72 -13.06 -0.18 -0.21
CA HIS A 72 -14.04 -0.78 -1.12
C HIS A 72 -14.14 -2.31 -1.07
N LEU A 73 -13.10 -3.03 -0.62
CA LEU A 73 -13.05 -4.50 -0.69
C LEU A 73 -13.27 -5.20 0.64
N GLY A 74 -13.47 -4.46 1.73
CA GLY A 74 -13.64 -5.02 3.07
C GLY A 74 -15.04 -4.88 3.64
N SER A 75 -16.06 -5.19 2.84
CA SER A 75 -17.48 -5.31 3.22
C SER A 75 -17.80 -6.72 3.71
#